data_AF-A0A235EV31-F1
#
_entry.id   AF-A0A235EV31-F1
#
_cell.length_a   1.000
_cell.length_b   1.000
_cell.length_c   1.000
_cell.angle_alpha   90.00
_cell.angle_beta   90.00
_cell.angle_gamma   90.00
#
_symmetry.space_group_name_H-M   'P 1'
#
loop_
_entity.id
_entity.type
_entity.pdbx_description
1 polymer ?
#
loop_
_entity_poly.entity_id
_entity_poly.type
_entity_poly.pdbx_seq_one_letter_code
_entity_poly.pdbx_strand_id
1 'polypeptide(L)'
;MIDTTTNPKRPTAETILEAIQDLHAREQIVTREILAELTGLKLTTIDDRLGHLVDNGRIRRVQRGVFVPMEQHKPARPISRTLCPDGTTVLEVGDSLMILTPRESRMLGEVMTGAAQQFVAIEIGHEGAQLNSALSAKVSEVRRELRQSQEPASTAAPDDGR
;
A
#
# COMPACT_ATOMS: atom_id res chain seq x y z
N MET A 1 -40.38 26.52 9.19
CA MET A 1 -40.69 25.20 8.60
C MET A 1 -39.36 24.61 8.14
N ILE A 2 -39.04 23.44 8.69
CA ILE A 2 -37.80 22.63 8.64
C ILE A 2 -36.53 23.20 9.30
N ASP A 3 -36.39 22.80 10.57
CA ASP A 3 -35.13 22.49 11.22
C ASP A 3 -34.24 21.60 10.33
N THR A 4 -32.94 21.89 10.31
CA THR A 4 -31.94 20.82 10.18
C THR A 4 -30.72 21.17 11.03
N THR A 5 -30.65 20.47 12.14
CA THR A 5 -29.66 20.53 13.21
C THR A 5 -28.25 20.23 12.69
N THR A 6 -27.40 21.24 12.56
CA THR A 6 -25.95 21.05 12.33
C THR A 6 -25.30 20.59 13.63
N ASN A 7 -25.08 19.29 13.75
CA ASN A 7 -24.40 18.64 14.87
C ASN A 7 -22.93 19.11 14.99
N PRO A 8 -22.47 19.70 16.11
CA PRO A 8 -21.10 20.22 16.27
C PRO A 8 -20.09 19.12 16.61
N LYS A 9 -20.16 17.93 15.98
CA LYS A 9 -19.26 16.79 16.22
C LYS A 9 -17.95 16.81 15.39
N ARG A 10 -17.81 17.73 14.44
CA ARG A 10 -16.66 17.86 13.54
C ARG A 10 -15.33 18.34 14.17
N PRO A 11 -15.28 19.20 15.21
CA PRO A 11 -14.01 19.72 15.72
C PRO A 11 -13.11 18.64 16.32
N THR A 12 -13.68 17.66 17.01
CA THR A 12 -12.88 16.70 17.80
C THR A 12 -12.20 15.62 16.96
N ALA A 13 -12.80 15.21 15.83
CA ALA A 13 -12.20 14.19 14.96
C ALA A 13 -10.99 14.74 14.20
N GLU A 14 -11.09 15.99 13.75
CA GLU A 14 -10.00 16.69 13.06
C GLU A 14 -8.83 16.96 14.00
N THR A 15 -9.08 17.43 15.23
CA THR A 15 -8.03 17.61 16.26
C THR A 15 -7.29 16.31 16.56
N ILE A 16 -8.01 15.18 16.70
CA ILE A 16 -7.38 13.89 16.94
C ILE A 16 -6.56 13.46 15.72
N LEU A 17 -7.05 13.70 14.51
CA LEU A 17 -6.31 13.36 13.29
C LEU A 17 -5.02 14.18 13.15
N GLU A 18 -5.07 15.48 13.40
CA GLU A 18 -3.90 16.36 13.40
C GLU A 18 -2.87 15.88 14.44
N ALA A 19 -3.32 15.57 15.66
CA ALA A 19 -2.44 15.02 16.70
C ALA A 19 -1.78 13.69 16.27
N ILE A 20 -2.52 12.79 15.60
CA ILE A 20 -1.96 11.55 15.05
C ILE A 20 -0.92 11.85 13.97
N GLN A 21 -1.18 12.82 13.09
CA GLN A 21 -0.25 13.22 12.03
C GLN A 21 1.03 13.83 12.60
N ASP A 22 0.92 14.72 13.59
CA ASP A 22 2.06 15.36 14.24
C ASP A 22 2.96 14.37 14.98
N LEU A 23 2.35 13.47 15.76
CA LEU A 23 3.09 12.43 16.48
C LEU A 23 3.80 11.48 15.50
N HIS A 24 3.11 11.07 14.43
CA HIS A 24 3.67 10.20 13.40
C HIS A 24 4.80 10.89 12.61
N ALA A 25 4.65 12.17 12.27
CA ALA A 25 5.69 12.95 11.59
C ALA A 25 6.97 13.12 12.42
N ARG A 26 6.86 13.01 13.75
CA ARG A 26 7.99 12.98 14.69
C ARG A 26 8.47 11.55 15.01
N GLU A 27 8.01 10.56 14.26
CA GLU A 27 8.32 9.13 14.45
C GLU A 27 7.94 8.59 15.85
N GLN A 28 6.96 9.21 16.52
CA GLN A 28 6.48 8.78 17.83
C GLN A 28 5.36 7.75 17.70
N ILE A 29 5.32 6.83 18.66
CA ILE A 29 4.25 5.83 18.76
C ILE A 29 2.95 6.56 19.11
N VAL A 30 1.89 6.35 18.32
CA VAL A 30 0.60 6.96 18.57
C VAL A 30 -0.33 5.97 19.27
N THR A 31 -0.56 6.18 20.56
CA THR A 31 -1.54 5.40 21.35
C THR A 31 -2.65 6.29 21.89
N ARG A 32 -3.75 5.68 22.34
CA ARG A 32 -4.90 6.38 22.94
C ARG A 32 -4.49 7.18 24.18
N GLU A 33 -3.53 6.71 24.97
CA GLU A 33 -3.04 7.37 26.18
C GLU A 33 -2.27 8.64 25.83
N ILE A 34 -1.34 8.54 24.88
CA ILE A 34 -0.55 9.70 24.40
C ILE A 34 -1.47 10.74 23.77
N LEU A 35 -2.47 10.31 22.99
CA LEU A 35 -3.47 11.22 22.43
C LEU A 35 -4.29 11.91 23.52
N ALA A 36 -4.61 11.23 24.63
CA ALA A 36 -5.33 11.83 25.75
C ALA A 36 -4.50 12.86 26.49
N GLU A 37 -3.22 12.57 26.72
CA GLU A 37 -2.28 13.51 27.33
C GLU A 37 -2.08 14.76 26.46
N LEU A 38 -1.93 14.58 25.15
CA LEU A 38 -1.67 15.68 24.21
C LEU A 38 -2.91 16.56 23.97
N THR A 39 -4.09 15.93 23.83
CA THR A 39 -5.33 16.66 23.48
C THR A 39 -6.18 17.05 24.69
N GLY A 40 -5.90 16.50 25.87
CA GLY A 40 -6.71 16.69 27.08
C GLY A 40 -8.10 16.04 27.02
N LEU A 41 -8.37 15.24 25.98
CA LEU A 41 -9.68 14.60 25.78
C LEU A 41 -9.83 13.33 26.60
N LYS A 42 -11.07 13.03 27.01
CA LYS A 42 -11.40 11.77 27.68
C LYS A 42 -11.15 10.59 26.74
N LEU A 43 -10.63 9.49 27.30
CA LEU A 43 -10.36 8.26 26.56
C LEU A 43 -11.57 7.72 25.80
N THR A 44 -12.78 7.83 26.35
CA THR A 44 -14.01 7.40 25.67
C THR A 44 -14.30 8.21 24.39
N THR A 45 -14.00 9.50 24.41
CA THR A 45 -14.11 10.38 23.23
C THR A 45 -13.05 10.03 22.20
N ILE A 46 -11.83 9.73 22.64
CA ILE A 46 -10.74 9.30 21.76
C ILE A 46 -11.08 7.98 21.09
N ASP A 47 -11.55 6.99 21.84
CA ASP A 47 -11.93 5.68 21.30
C ASP A 47 -13.03 5.79 20.22
N ASP A 48 -14.08 6.58 20.48
CA ASP A 48 -15.16 6.86 19.52
C ASP A 48 -14.64 7.50 18.23
N ARG A 49 -13.73 8.47 18.35
CA ARG A 49 -13.17 9.20 17.20
C ARG A 49 -12.13 8.39 16.44
N LEU A 50 -11.31 7.59 17.12
CA LEU A 50 -10.40 6.63 16.49
C LEU A 50 -11.18 5.60 15.67
N GLY A 51 -12.27 5.06 16.21
CA GLY A 51 -13.17 4.17 15.45
C GLY A 51 -13.67 4.84 14.17
N HIS A 52 -14.24 6.04 14.29
CA HIS A 52 -14.70 6.81 13.13
C HIS A 52 -13.58 7.09 12.10
N LEU A 53 -12.35 7.42 12.54
CA LEU A 53 -11.21 7.70 11.65
C LEU A 53 -10.64 6.43 10.98
N VAL A 54 -10.78 5.27 11.63
CA VAL A 54 -10.44 3.98 11.02
C VAL A 54 -11.49 3.62 9.97
N ASP A 55 -12.77 3.75 10.32
CA ASP A 55 -13.89 3.38 9.45
C ASP A 55 -13.94 4.22 8.16
N ASN A 56 -13.55 5.49 8.23
CA ASN A 56 -13.47 6.38 7.07
C ASN A 56 -12.09 6.37 6.37
N GLY A 57 -11.19 5.48 6.77
CA GLY A 57 -9.90 5.27 6.11
C GLY A 57 -8.91 6.44 6.23
N ARG A 58 -9.06 7.31 7.22
CA ARG A 58 -8.12 8.42 7.48
C ARG A 58 -6.92 7.97 8.29
N ILE A 59 -7.08 6.93 9.11
CA ILE A 59 -5.99 6.28 9.87
C ILE A 59 -6.10 4.76 9.73
N ARG A 60 -5.03 4.05 10.06
CA ARG A 60 -5.05 2.58 10.19
C ARG A 60 -4.41 2.14 11.49
N ARG A 61 -4.83 0.97 11.97
CA ARG A 61 -4.27 0.32 13.15
C ARG A 61 -3.16 -0.64 12.73
N VAL A 62 -1.91 -0.34 13.10
CA VAL A 62 -0.75 -1.18 12.72
C VAL A 62 -0.50 -2.29 13.73
N GLN A 63 -0.78 -2.04 15.00
CA GLN A 63 -0.69 -3.00 16.11
C GLN A 63 -1.79 -2.72 17.13
N ARG A 64 -1.94 -3.59 18.13
CA ARG A 64 -2.95 -3.41 19.18
C ARG A 64 -2.68 -2.12 19.96
N GLY A 65 -3.43 -1.07 19.62
CA GLY A 65 -3.41 0.22 20.31
C GLY A 65 -2.52 1.26 19.64
N VAL A 66 -1.87 0.91 18.52
CA VAL A 66 -1.00 1.81 17.76
C VAL A 66 -1.66 2.18 16.45
N PHE A 67 -1.78 3.49 16.23
CA PHE A 67 -2.43 4.08 15.06
C PHE A 67 -1.43 4.85 14.22
N VAL A 68 -1.62 4.85 12.91
CA VAL A 68 -0.82 5.69 12.00
C VAL A 68 -1.76 6.39 11.02
N PRO A 69 -1.43 7.61 10.56
CA PRO A 69 -2.12 8.23 9.45
C PRO A 69 -2.15 7.28 8.26
N MET A 70 -3.29 7.19 7.59
CA MET A 70 -3.34 6.64 6.25
C MET A 70 -2.91 7.80 5.35
N GLU A 71 -1.70 7.73 4.78
CA GLU A 71 -1.21 8.75 3.85
C GLU A 71 -2.12 8.78 2.63
N GLN A 72 -3.09 9.70 2.66
CA GLN A 72 -3.87 10.06 1.49
C GLN A 72 -3.00 11.02 0.68
N HIS A 73 -2.14 10.47 -0.17
CA HIS A 73 -1.52 11.28 -1.19
C HIS A 73 -2.63 11.91 -2.04
N LYS A 74 -2.42 13.16 -2.44
CA LYS A 74 -3.24 13.74 -3.51
C LYS A 74 -3.20 12.78 -4.71
N PRO A 75 -4.29 12.68 -5.48
CA PRO A 75 -4.29 11.85 -6.68
C PRO A 75 -3.04 12.10 -7.52
N ALA A 76 -2.48 11.03 -8.07
CA ALA A 76 -1.32 11.13 -8.93
C ALA A 76 -1.61 12.16 -10.03
N ARG A 77 -0.73 13.15 -10.14
CA ARG A 77 -0.80 14.15 -11.21
C ARG A 77 -0.17 13.55 -12.47
N PRO A 78 -0.65 13.89 -13.67
CA PRO A 78 0.03 13.51 -14.90
C PRO A 78 1.49 13.98 -14.86
N ILE A 79 2.40 13.08 -15.24
CA ILE A 79 3.82 13.38 -15.36
C ILE A 79 4.22 13.17 -16.81
N SER A 80 4.82 14.18 -17.43
CA SER A 80 5.30 14.14 -18.80
C SER A 80 6.76 14.61 -18.87
N ARG A 81 7.53 14.07 -19.82
CA ARG A 81 8.90 14.50 -20.09
C ARG A 81 9.09 14.66 -21.59
N THR A 82 9.49 15.86 -22.00
CA THR A 82 9.73 16.20 -23.41
C THR A 82 11.21 16.47 -23.63
N LEU A 83 11.79 15.84 -24.65
CA LEU A 83 13.16 16.08 -25.12
C LEU A 83 13.11 17.09 -26.26
N CYS A 84 13.76 18.24 -26.08
CA CYS A 84 13.83 19.27 -27.11
C CYS A 84 15.03 19.04 -28.05
N PRO A 85 14.97 19.53 -29.31
CA PRO A 85 16.07 19.34 -30.28
C PRO A 85 17.42 19.94 -29.86
N ASP A 86 17.42 20.94 -28.99
CA ASP A 86 18.62 21.58 -28.43
C ASP A 86 19.22 20.81 -27.24
N GLY A 87 18.60 19.70 -26.85
CA GLY A 87 19.00 18.88 -25.69
C GLY A 87 18.37 19.33 -24.37
N THR A 88 17.63 20.44 -24.34
CA THR A 88 16.84 20.85 -23.18
C THR A 88 15.73 19.81 -22.92
N THR A 89 15.38 19.63 -21.66
CA THR A 89 14.30 18.72 -21.24
C THR A 89 13.24 19.50 -20.49
N VAL A 90 11.97 19.32 -20.84
CA VAL A 90 10.84 19.86 -20.07
C VAL A 90 10.22 18.72 -19.27
N LEU A 91 10.17 18.87 -17.95
CA LEU A 91 9.50 17.94 -17.03
C LEU A 91 8.26 18.62 -16.45
N GLU A 92 7.11 17.97 -16.58
CA GLU A 92 5.82 18.49 -16.14
C GLU A 92 5.22 17.55 -15.10
N VAL A 93 4.65 18.11 -14.03
CA VAL A 93 3.91 17.38 -12.99
C VAL A 93 2.65 18.18 -12.63
N GLY A 94 1.52 17.88 -13.26
CA GLY A 94 0.34 18.75 -13.23
C GLY A 94 0.71 20.17 -13.69
N ASP A 95 0.46 21.18 -12.85
CA ASP A 95 0.75 22.59 -13.19
C ASP A 95 2.21 23.01 -12.95
N SER A 96 3.05 22.10 -12.45
CA SER A 96 4.47 22.38 -12.18
C SER A 96 5.31 22.06 -13.42
N LEU A 97 6.10 23.02 -13.88
CA LEU A 97 6.95 22.87 -15.06
C LEU A 97 8.42 23.18 -14.71
N MET A 98 9.33 22.29 -15.12
CA MET A 98 10.77 22.47 -14.99
C MET A 98 11.41 22.41 -16.38
N ILE A 99 12.09 23.48 -16.77
CA ILE A 99 12.94 23.52 -17.97
C ILE A 99 14.37 23.22 -17.52
N LEU A 100 14.87 22.05 -17.91
CA LEU A 100 16.15 21.52 -17.48
C LEU A 100 17.15 21.60 -18.62
N THR A 101 18.32 22.15 -18.34
CA THR A 101 19.48 22.00 -19.22
C THR A 101 19.88 20.51 -19.35
N PRO A 102 20.65 20.14 -20.39
CA PRO A 102 21.17 18.77 -20.53
C PRO A 102 21.97 18.28 -19.30
N ARG A 103 22.59 19.18 -18.54
CA ARG A 103 23.33 18.84 -17.32
C ARG A 103 22.38 18.55 -16.16
N GLU A 104 21.41 19.42 -15.92
CA GLU A 104 20.41 19.24 -14.85
C GLU A 104 19.57 17.99 -15.07
N SER A 105 19.16 17.70 -16.31
CA SER A 105 18.43 16.46 -16.62
C SER A 105 19.25 15.20 -16.29
N ARG A 106 20.58 15.23 -16.46
CA ARG A 106 21.44 14.09 -16.09
C ARG A 106 21.56 13.94 -14.58
N MET A 107 21.79 15.05 -13.87
CA MET A 107 21.87 15.04 -12.41
C MET A 107 20.55 14.58 -11.77
N LEU A 108 19.41 15.01 -12.32
CA LEU A 108 18.11 14.53 -11.87
C LEU A 108 17.94 13.02 -12.08
N GLY A 109 18.39 12.51 -13.24
CA GLY A 109 18.38 11.07 -13.51
C GLY A 109 19.24 10.26 -12.52
N GLU A 110 20.41 10.78 -12.15
CA GLU A 110 21.29 10.17 -11.15
C GLU A 110 20.59 10.03 -9.79
N VAL A 111 19.98 11.12 -9.29
CA VAL A 111 19.25 11.11 -8.02
C VAL A 111 18.04 10.17 -8.05
N MET A 112 17.39 10.00 -9.20
CA MET A 112 16.21 9.14 -9.37
C MET A 112 16.55 7.66 -9.64
N THR A 113 17.83 7.32 -9.83
CA THR A 113 18.25 5.95 -10.21
C THR A 113 17.82 4.91 -9.17
N GLY A 114 17.93 5.22 -7.87
CA GLY A 114 17.50 4.30 -6.81
C GLY A 114 15.99 4.04 -6.83
N ALA A 115 15.17 5.07 -7.08
CA ALA A 115 13.72 4.92 -7.22
C ALA A 115 13.35 4.08 -8.45
N ALA A 116 14.07 4.26 -9.56
CA ALA A 116 13.88 3.45 -10.77
C ALA A 116 14.19 1.96 -10.50
N GLN A 117 15.27 1.66 -9.77
CA GLN A 117 15.61 0.29 -9.39
C GLN A 117 14.55 -0.35 -8.48
N GLN A 118 14.00 0.40 -7.53
CA GLN A 118 12.92 -0.06 -6.66
C GLN A 118 11.66 -0.40 -7.47
N PHE A 119 11.28 0.46 -8.43
CA PHE A 119 10.14 0.21 -9.31
C PHE A 119 10.30 -1.11 -10.08
N VAL A 120 11.46 -1.32 -10.72
CA VAL A 120 11.76 -2.55 -11.45
C VAL A 120 11.72 -3.77 -10.54
N ALA A 121 12.30 -3.70 -9.34
CA ALA A 121 12.30 -4.81 -8.40
C ALA A 121 10.88 -5.20 -7.95
N ILE A 122 10.00 -4.22 -7.76
CA ILE A 122 8.60 -4.45 -7.41
C ILE A 122 7.88 -5.16 -8.56
N GLU A 123 8.04 -4.70 -9.79
CA GLU A 123 7.40 -5.31 -10.97
C GLU A 123 7.86 -6.77 -11.19
N ILE A 124 9.17 -7.01 -11.13
CA ILE A 124 9.75 -8.36 -11.20
C ILE A 124 9.22 -9.26 -10.07
N GLY A 125 9.07 -8.71 -8.86
CA GLY A 125 8.49 -9.45 -7.73
C GLY A 125 7.06 -9.91 -8.00
N HIS A 126 6.24 -9.07 -8.61
CA HIS A 126 4.86 -9.41 -8.98
C HIS A 126 4.82 -10.47 -10.09
N GLU A 127 5.59 -10.30 -11.15
CA GLU A 127 5.68 -11.27 -12.25
C GLU A 127 6.22 -12.62 -11.76
N GLY A 128 7.27 -12.59 -10.93
CA GLY A 128 7.87 -13.78 -10.33
C GLY A 128 6.88 -14.56 -9.46
N ALA A 129 6.05 -13.86 -8.67
CA ALA A 129 5.00 -14.50 -7.88
C ALA A 129 3.95 -15.19 -8.75
N GLN A 130 3.53 -14.56 -9.84
CA GLN A 130 2.56 -15.15 -10.79
C GLN A 130 3.15 -16.38 -11.50
N LEU A 131 4.39 -16.27 -11.99
CA LEU A 131 5.09 -17.37 -12.67
C LEU A 131 5.32 -18.55 -11.72
N ASN A 132 5.72 -18.29 -10.46
CA ASN A 132 5.96 -19.34 -9.48
C ASN A 132 4.67 -20.07 -9.09
N SER A 133 3.54 -19.36 -9.00
CA SER A 133 2.22 -19.96 -8.78
C SER A 133 1.84 -20.90 -9.93
N ALA A 134 1.99 -20.45 -11.18
CA ALA A 134 1.72 -21.25 -12.36
C ALA A 134 2.64 -22.49 -12.45
N LEU A 135 3.92 -22.32 -12.15
CA LEU A 135 4.89 -23.41 -12.13
C LEU A 135 4.54 -24.44 -11.03
N SER A 136 4.20 -23.97 -9.83
CA SER A 136 3.80 -24.85 -8.72
C SER A 136 2.55 -25.66 -9.04
N ALA A 137 1.59 -25.09 -9.77
CA ALA A 137 0.42 -25.79 -10.25
C ALA A 137 0.80 -26.91 -11.24
N LYS A 138 1.65 -26.61 -12.24
CA LYS A 138 2.14 -27.62 -13.20
C LYS A 138 2.96 -28.73 -12.54
N VAL A 139 3.83 -28.39 -11.58
CA VAL A 139 4.60 -29.39 -10.83
C VAL A 139 3.67 -30.33 -10.05
N SER A 140 2.60 -29.79 -9.46
CA SER A 140 1.59 -30.59 -8.77
C SER A 140 0.85 -31.53 -9.74
N GLU A 141 0.51 -31.05 -10.93
CA GLU A 141 -0.14 -31.84 -11.99
C GLU A 141 0.75 -32.98 -12.49
N VAL A 142 2.00 -32.69 -12.85
CA VAL A 142 2.99 -33.71 -13.28
C VAL A 142 3.20 -34.75 -12.19
N ARG A 143 3.30 -34.34 -10.92
CA ARG A 143 3.41 -35.28 -9.78
C ARG A 143 2.19 -36.19 -9.67
N ARG A 144 0.98 -35.70 -9.98
CA ARG A 144 -0.25 -36.49 -9.96
C ARG A 144 -0.26 -37.53 -11.09
N GLU A 145 0.08 -37.12 -12.31
CA GLU A 145 0.16 -38.03 -13.46
C GLU A 145 1.22 -39.11 -13.29
N LEU A 146 2.38 -38.75 -12.72
CA LEU A 146 3.44 -39.71 -12.44
C LEU A 146 2.99 -40.76 -11.41
N ARG A 147 2.23 -40.36 -10.37
CA ARG A 147 1.64 -41.30 -9.41
C ARG A 147 0.65 -42.26 -10.07
N GLN A 148 -0.20 -41.74 -10.95
CA GLN A 148 -1.17 -42.56 -11.71
C GLN A 148 -0.49 -43.53 -12.69
N SER A 149 0.70 -43.16 -13.20
CA SER A 149 1.49 -44.01 -14.10
C SER A 149 2.36 -45.03 -13.36
N GLN A 150 2.59 -44.83 -12.05
CA GLN A 150 3.33 -45.74 -11.17
C GLN A 150 2.43 -46.66 -10.35
N GLU A 151 1.10 -46.50 -10.37
CA GLU A 151 0.19 -47.53 -9.85
C GLU A 151 0.30 -48.78 -10.74
N PRO A 152 0.77 -49.92 -10.20
CA PRO A 152 0.87 -51.13 -11.00
C PRO A 152 -0.54 -51.60 -11.36
N ALA A 153 -0.70 -52.09 -12.58
CA ALA A 153 -1.78 -53.01 -12.94
C ALA A 153 -1.66 -54.27 -12.06
N SER A 154 -2.12 -54.19 -10.82
CA SER A 154 -2.16 -55.30 -9.88
C SER A 154 -3.45 -55.16 -9.09
N THR A 155 -4.52 -55.74 -9.63
CA THR A 155 -5.43 -56.62 -8.89
C THR A 155 -6.27 -57.38 -9.92
N ALA A 156 -5.74 -58.48 -10.42
CA ALA A 156 -6.53 -59.56 -10.98
C ALA A 156 -5.92 -60.87 -10.49
N ALA A 157 -6.11 -61.15 -9.20
CA ALA A 157 -6.07 -62.53 -8.74
C ALA A 157 -7.36 -63.19 -9.24
N PRO A 158 -7.31 -64.28 -10.03
CA PRO A 158 -8.52 -65.03 -10.29
C PRO A 158 -8.91 -65.76 -9.01
N ASP A 159 -10.19 -65.60 -8.72
CA ASP A 159 -10.98 -66.17 -7.65
C ASP A 159 -10.91 -67.70 -7.61
N ASP A 160 -11.13 -68.21 -6.40
CA ASP A 160 -11.02 -69.58 -5.93
C ASP A 160 -11.90 -70.55 -6.76
N GLY A 161 -11.40 -71.77 -7.00
CA GLY A 161 -12.04 -72.68 -7.94
C GLY A 161 -11.55 -74.13 -7.91
N ARG A 162 -11.95 -74.85 -6.84
CA ARG A 162 -12.00 -76.32 -6.63
C ARG A 162 -10.73 -77.06 -6.21
#